data_AF-A0A925CDG8-F1
#
_entry.id   AF-A0A925CDG8-F1
#
_cell.length_a   1.000
_cell.length_b   1.000
_cell.length_c   1.000
_cell.angle_alpha   90.00
_cell.angle_beta   90.00
_cell.angle_gamma   90.00
#
_symmetry.space_group_name_H-M   'P 1'
#
loop_
_entity.id
_entity.type
_entity.pdbx_description
1 polymer ?
#
loop_
_entity_poly.entity_id
_entity_poly.type
_entity_poly.pdbx_seq_one_letter_code
_entity_poly.pdbx_strand_id
1 'polypeptide(L)'
;MKSTRVLSALAIITAAGAPAIAGFTVINPPSGSEQSHFQIINTVYGGGFVPAGLGFTNGPISAIRAHDNNGAGGTIPGFLDVLNGSAAGGDDDQQWTDGVVSSESRAVFAGFSQSFGYFAGATGSIGGTNYIPLIDVVGNGYAVTGTNQQTFNSPFRFGRDNVAHDGVHRVSSLDTDNASDQMITYEITGVNGGRKTWLLFFADTVGGDYDYNDLVIELVVVPVPASVYGGMAGLGLLGTGMMARRRRLAR
;
A
#
# COMPACT_ATOMS: atom_id res chain seq x y z
N MET A 1 -22.61 41.54 25.72
CA MET A 1 -21.96 40.59 24.79
C MET A 1 -21.41 39.43 25.62
N LYS A 2 -21.95 38.21 25.44
CA LYS A 2 -21.53 37.03 26.21
C LYS A 2 -20.38 36.34 25.48
N SER A 3 -19.20 36.35 26.09
CA SER A 3 -17.98 35.69 25.59
C SER A 3 -18.04 34.21 25.95
N THR A 4 -18.24 33.36 24.95
CA THR A 4 -18.20 31.90 25.09
C THR A 4 -16.73 31.48 25.00
N ARG A 5 -16.13 31.08 26.12
CA ARG A 5 -14.78 30.52 26.15
C ARG A 5 -14.86 29.04 25.80
N VAL A 6 -14.28 28.65 24.67
CA VAL A 6 -14.11 27.26 24.26
C VAL A 6 -12.90 26.71 25.04
N LEU A 7 -13.14 25.75 25.94
CA LEU A 7 -12.08 24.96 26.56
C LEU A 7 -11.64 23.88 25.57
N SER A 8 -10.43 24.03 25.02
CA SER A 8 -9.76 22.96 24.29
C SER A 8 -9.18 21.96 25.30
N ALA A 9 -9.76 20.76 25.36
CA ALA A 9 -9.21 19.66 26.15
C ALA A 9 -7.99 19.07 25.43
N LEU A 10 -6.81 19.26 26.00
CA LEU A 10 -5.57 18.64 25.54
C LEU A 10 -5.54 17.19 26.04
N ALA A 11 -5.85 16.22 25.16
CA ALA A 11 -5.71 14.81 25.47
C ALA A 11 -4.23 14.43 25.44
N ILE A 12 -3.65 14.17 26.62
CA ILE A 12 -2.31 13.61 26.75
C ILE A 12 -2.41 12.12 26.40
N ILE A 13 -2.00 11.75 25.19
CA ILE A 13 -1.90 10.36 24.76
C ILE A 13 -0.54 9.84 25.25
N THR A 14 -0.54 9.03 26.31
CA THR A 14 0.66 8.30 26.73
C THR A 14 0.97 7.21 25.71
N ALA A 15 2.09 7.34 25.00
CA ALA A 15 2.60 6.32 24.09
C ALA A 15 3.08 5.09 24.89
N ALA A 16 2.25 4.06 24.98
CA ALA A 16 2.70 2.75 25.45
C ALA A 16 3.46 2.08 24.29
N GLY A 17 4.70 1.63 24.55
CA GLY A 17 5.45 0.84 23.57
C GLY A 17 4.68 -0.45 23.25
N ALA A 18 4.37 -0.66 21.98
CA ALA A 18 3.65 -1.86 21.54
C ALA A 18 4.53 -3.11 21.74
N PRO A 19 3.95 -4.25 22.14
CA PRO A 19 4.69 -5.51 22.17
C PRO A 19 5.20 -5.84 20.76
N ALA A 20 6.43 -6.32 20.65
CA ALA A 20 6.94 -6.88 19.40
C ALA A 20 6.11 -8.14 19.07
N ILE A 21 5.32 -8.07 18.00
CA ILE A 21 4.53 -9.19 17.49
C ILE A 21 5.31 -9.79 16.32
N ALA A 22 5.58 -11.09 16.38
CA ALA A 22 6.33 -11.77 15.33
C ALA A 22 5.64 -11.54 13.97
N GLY A 23 6.43 -11.11 12.99
CA GLY A 23 5.98 -10.81 11.63
C GLY A 23 5.45 -9.39 11.42
N PHE A 24 5.53 -8.53 12.44
CA PHE A 24 5.26 -7.11 12.31
C PHE A 24 6.45 -6.30 12.82
N THR A 25 6.86 -5.35 12.00
CA THR A 25 7.85 -4.33 12.29
C THR A 25 7.34 -3.38 13.38
N VAL A 26 8.24 -2.95 14.26
CA VAL A 26 7.91 -1.96 15.29
C VAL A 26 7.82 -0.59 14.63
N ILE A 27 6.71 0.11 14.87
CA ILE A 27 6.52 1.50 14.42
C ILE A 27 6.86 2.42 15.58
N ASN A 28 7.85 3.27 15.39
CA ASN A 28 8.25 4.23 16.40
C ASN A 28 7.30 5.43 16.43
N PRO A 29 7.20 6.14 17.57
CA PRO A 29 6.47 7.40 17.61
C PRO A 29 7.10 8.41 16.65
N PRO A 30 6.28 9.21 15.94
CA PRO A 30 6.79 10.21 15.01
C PRO A 30 7.63 11.28 15.73
N SER A 31 8.62 11.81 15.02
CA SER A 31 9.48 12.85 15.56
C SER A 31 8.84 14.24 15.40
N GLY A 32 9.13 15.16 16.33
CA GLY A 32 8.77 16.57 16.18
C GLY A 32 7.29 16.86 15.89
N SER A 33 7.01 17.37 14.69
CA SER A 33 5.67 17.77 14.22
C SER A 33 5.02 16.79 13.25
N GLU A 34 5.67 15.66 12.98
CA GLU A 34 5.18 14.64 12.06
C GLU A 34 3.94 13.94 12.64
N GLN A 35 3.15 13.32 11.78
CA GLN A 35 1.90 12.71 12.18
C GLN A 35 2.06 11.19 12.25
N SER A 36 1.53 10.60 13.31
CA SER A 36 1.47 9.14 13.43
C SER A 36 0.54 8.53 12.37
N HIS A 37 0.70 7.23 12.11
CA HIS A 37 -0.23 6.47 11.25
C HIS A 37 -1.69 6.67 11.66
N PHE A 38 -1.97 6.67 12.96
CA PHE A 38 -3.29 6.92 13.51
C PHE A 38 -3.86 8.28 13.08
N GLN A 39 -3.07 9.35 13.23
CA GLN A 39 -3.48 10.71 12.85
C GLN A 39 -3.69 10.82 11.34
N ILE A 40 -2.83 10.19 10.54
CA ILE A 40 -2.94 10.15 9.09
C ILE A 40 -4.20 9.43 8.65
N ILE A 41 -4.44 8.20 9.13
CA ILE A 41 -5.64 7.41 8.82
C ILE A 41 -6.90 8.17 9.23
N ASN A 42 -6.91 8.76 10.43
CA ASN A 42 -8.04 9.55 10.90
C ASN A 42 -8.27 10.83 10.07
N THR A 43 -7.22 11.43 9.52
CA THR A 43 -7.34 12.60 8.64
C THR A 43 -7.83 12.21 7.25
N VAL A 44 -7.30 11.12 6.69
CA VAL A 44 -7.63 10.64 5.34
C VAL A 44 -9.07 10.11 5.26
N TYR A 45 -9.50 9.32 6.25
CA TYR A 45 -10.82 8.67 6.22
C TYR A 45 -11.85 9.28 7.18
N GLY A 46 -11.44 10.15 8.10
CA GLY A 46 -12.33 10.80 9.07
C GLY A 46 -12.91 9.85 10.13
N GLY A 47 -13.90 10.33 10.88
CA GLY A 47 -14.77 9.48 11.69
C GLY A 47 -14.27 9.06 13.08
N GLY A 48 -13.11 9.54 13.55
CA GLY A 48 -12.69 9.33 14.93
C GLY A 48 -12.27 7.88 15.20
N PHE A 49 -11.26 7.42 14.48
CA PHE A 49 -10.69 6.09 14.68
C PHE A 49 -10.25 5.88 16.13
N VAL A 50 -10.25 4.61 16.55
CA VAL A 50 -9.61 4.13 17.77
C VAL A 50 -8.73 2.92 17.45
N PRO A 51 -7.68 2.64 18.25
CA PRO A 51 -6.89 1.42 18.10
C PRO A 51 -7.74 0.14 18.20
N ALA A 52 -7.46 -0.84 17.35
CA ALA A 52 -8.10 -2.15 17.34
C ALA A 52 -7.10 -3.23 16.90
N GLY A 53 -6.53 -3.95 17.87
CA GLY A 53 -5.44 -4.90 17.61
C GLY A 53 -4.21 -4.19 17.06
N LEU A 54 -3.70 -4.65 15.92
CA LEU A 54 -2.60 -4.02 15.18
C LEU A 54 -3.06 -2.92 14.21
N GLY A 55 -4.37 -2.69 14.13
CA GLY A 55 -5.00 -1.74 13.24
C GLY A 55 -5.79 -0.65 13.97
N PHE A 56 -6.71 -0.04 13.23
CA PHE A 56 -7.59 1.01 13.72
C PHE A 56 -9.01 0.80 13.19
N THR A 57 -10.03 1.23 13.93
CA THR A 57 -11.41 1.23 13.45
C THR A 57 -12.18 2.43 13.99
N ASN A 58 -13.14 2.93 13.22
CA ASN A 58 -14.17 3.85 13.71
C ASN A 58 -15.56 3.20 13.74
N GLY A 59 -15.62 1.87 13.57
CA GLY A 59 -16.85 1.11 13.37
C GLY A 59 -17.07 0.82 11.88
N PRO A 60 -17.59 1.78 11.08
CA PRO A 60 -17.83 1.56 9.66
C PRO A 60 -16.58 1.30 8.81
N ILE A 61 -15.44 1.91 9.17
CA ILE A 61 -14.17 1.79 8.46
C ILE A 61 -13.16 1.12 9.38
N SER A 62 -12.40 0.18 8.84
CA SER A 62 -11.28 -0.44 9.55
C SER A 62 -10.02 -0.42 8.70
N ALA A 63 -8.90 -0.09 9.32
CA ALA A 63 -7.55 -0.20 8.78
C ALA A 63 -6.87 -1.41 9.46
N ILE A 64 -6.65 -2.48 8.72
CA ILE A 64 -6.11 -3.75 9.22
C ILE A 64 -4.68 -3.87 8.74
N ARG A 65 -3.71 -3.98 9.65
CA ARG A 65 -2.29 -4.06 9.30
C ARG A 65 -1.97 -5.42 8.66
N ALA A 66 -1.29 -5.41 7.51
CA ALA A 66 -0.77 -6.62 6.85
C ALA A 66 0.50 -7.10 7.56
N HIS A 67 0.89 -8.35 7.34
CA HIS A 67 2.15 -8.86 7.88
C HIS A 67 3.31 -8.26 7.09
N ASP A 68 4.38 -7.90 7.79
CA ASP A 68 5.56 -7.34 7.14
C ASP A 68 6.52 -8.48 6.76
N ASN A 69 6.62 -9.54 7.57
CA ASN A 69 7.27 -10.77 7.14
C ASN A 69 6.73 -11.99 7.90
N ASN A 70 6.83 -13.19 7.34
CA ASN A 70 6.35 -14.40 8.01
C ASN A 70 7.36 -15.04 8.98
N GLY A 71 8.27 -14.23 9.55
CA GLY A 71 9.23 -14.64 10.58
C GLY A 71 10.34 -15.58 10.08
N ALA A 72 11.42 -15.69 10.87
CA ALA A 72 12.70 -16.34 10.52
C ALA A 72 12.68 -17.88 10.35
N GLY A 73 11.53 -18.51 10.07
CA GLY A 73 11.43 -19.97 9.96
C GLY A 73 10.21 -20.52 9.25
N GLY A 74 9.29 -19.65 8.77
CA GLY A 74 8.23 -20.04 7.87
C GLY A 74 8.69 -19.89 6.43
N THR A 75 8.34 -20.82 5.56
CA THR A 75 8.49 -20.66 4.11
C THR A 75 7.88 -19.31 3.67
N ILE A 76 8.68 -18.36 3.19
CA ILE A 76 8.22 -17.07 2.63
C ILE A 76 8.36 -17.13 1.08
N PRO A 77 7.51 -16.49 0.24
CA PRO A 77 6.26 -15.74 0.48
C PRO A 77 5.09 -16.17 -0.41
N GLY A 78 3.86 -16.05 0.08
CA GLY A 78 2.73 -15.84 -0.84
C GLY A 78 2.81 -14.41 -1.35
N PHE A 79 2.63 -14.18 -2.65
CA PHE A 79 2.43 -12.81 -3.12
C PHE A 79 1.16 -12.25 -2.50
N LEU A 80 1.20 -11.03 -1.96
CA LEU A 80 0.01 -10.29 -1.64
C LEU A 80 -0.69 -9.92 -2.97
N ASP A 81 -1.76 -10.66 -3.27
CA ASP A 81 -2.62 -10.37 -4.40
C ASP A 81 -3.32 -9.04 -4.15
N VAL A 82 -3.05 -8.06 -5.00
CA VAL A 82 -3.59 -6.71 -4.87
C VAL A 82 -5.12 -6.70 -4.85
N LEU A 83 -5.77 -7.62 -5.58
CA LEU A 83 -7.22 -7.73 -5.72
C LEU A 83 -7.84 -8.60 -4.62
N ASN A 84 -7.23 -9.77 -4.35
CA ASN A 84 -7.84 -10.83 -3.54
C ASN A 84 -7.17 -11.03 -2.17
N GLY A 85 -5.96 -10.52 -1.97
CA GLY A 85 -5.20 -10.66 -0.73
C GLY A 85 -5.90 -10.03 0.46
N SER A 86 -5.53 -10.45 1.67
CA SER A 86 -6.10 -9.89 2.89
C SER A 86 -5.08 -9.76 4.01
N ALA A 87 -5.02 -8.57 4.61
CA ALA A 87 -4.19 -8.31 5.78
C ALA A 87 -4.60 -9.21 6.97
N ALA A 88 -5.90 -9.47 7.13
CA ALA A 88 -6.41 -10.36 8.18
C ALA A 88 -6.07 -11.84 7.94
N GLY A 89 -5.69 -12.21 6.71
CA GLY A 89 -5.33 -13.57 6.31
C GLY A 89 -3.88 -13.94 6.66
N GLY A 90 -3.05 -12.97 7.05
CA GLY A 90 -1.62 -13.18 7.29
C GLY A 90 -0.75 -13.13 6.03
N ASP A 91 -1.29 -12.58 4.92
CA ASP A 91 -0.50 -12.32 3.72
C ASP A 91 0.59 -11.27 4.01
N ASP A 92 1.78 -11.47 3.46
CA ASP A 92 2.93 -10.57 3.65
C ASP A 92 3.02 -9.50 2.57
N ASP A 93 3.35 -8.26 2.94
CA ASP A 93 3.41 -7.12 2.02
C ASP A 93 4.75 -6.95 1.30
N GLN A 94 5.61 -7.97 1.38
CA GLN A 94 6.97 -7.94 0.84
C GLN A 94 6.96 -8.00 -0.68
N GLN A 95 6.05 -8.80 -1.25
CA GLN A 95 5.93 -9.04 -2.68
C GLN A 95 4.46 -9.03 -3.08
N TRP A 96 4.18 -8.45 -4.25
CA TRP A 96 2.82 -8.19 -4.71
C TRP A 96 2.58 -8.83 -6.07
N THR A 97 1.32 -9.11 -6.38
CA THR A 97 0.93 -9.65 -7.69
C THR A 97 -0.45 -9.16 -8.11
N ASP A 98 -0.68 -9.22 -9.42
CA ASP A 98 -1.95 -8.99 -10.11
C ASP A 98 -2.55 -7.58 -9.88
N GLY A 99 -3.61 -7.28 -10.62
CA GLY A 99 -4.46 -6.13 -10.40
C GLY A 99 -4.16 -4.92 -11.28
N VAL A 100 -5.20 -4.10 -11.42
CA VAL A 100 -5.11 -2.73 -11.90
C VAL A 100 -5.34 -1.85 -10.68
N VAL A 101 -4.39 -1.00 -10.35
CA VAL A 101 -4.51 -0.08 -9.20
C VAL A 101 -4.56 1.35 -9.68
N SER A 102 -5.38 2.15 -9.01
CA SER A 102 -5.26 3.59 -8.97
C SER A 102 -4.47 3.94 -7.72
N SER A 103 -3.34 4.59 -7.87
CA SER A 103 -2.50 5.08 -6.76
C SER A 103 -2.70 6.57 -6.56
N GLU A 104 -2.78 7.03 -5.32
CA GLU A 104 -2.91 8.44 -4.97
C GLU A 104 -2.03 8.77 -3.74
N SER A 105 -1.27 9.87 -3.83
CA SER A 105 -0.50 10.38 -2.68
C SER A 105 -1.43 11.00 -1.65
N ARG A 106 -1.37 10.53 -0.41
CA ARG A 106 -2.24 10.97 0.70
C ARG A 106 -1.53 11.88 1.69
N ALA A 107 -0.25 11.61 1.97
CA ALA A 107 0.57 12.46 2.80
C ALA A 107 2.07 12.27 2.50
N VAL A 108 2.86 13.28 2.83
CA VAL A 108 4.33 13.23 2.88
C VAL A 108 4.74 14.00 4.12
N PHE A 109 5.49 13.38 5.03
CA PHE A 109 6.07 14.08 6.18
C PHE A 109 7.60 14.17 6.11
N ALA A 110 8.19 13.58 5.07
CA ALA A 110 9.63 13.63 4.83
C ALA A 110 10.16 15.06 4.58
N GLY A 111 11.42 15.28 4.96
CA GLY A 111 12.16 16.49 4.61
C GLY A 111 12.64 16.58 3.15
N PHE A 112 12.49 15.50 2.36
CA PHE A 112 13.02 15.38 1.00
C PHE A 112 11.92 15.10 -0.03
N SER A 113 12.22 15.37 -1.31
CA SER A 113 11.31 15.04 -2.42
C SER A 113 11.12 13.53 -2.52
N GLN A 114 9.86 13.11 -2.67
CA GLN A 114 9.49 11.70 -2.75
C GLN A 114 8.94 11.37 -4.13
N SER A 115 9.20 10.14 -4.58
CA SER A 115 8.48 9.52 -5.68
C SER A 115 8.04 8.12 -5.26
N PHE A 116 6.90 7.70 -5.81
CA PHE A 116 6.36 6.36 -5.63
C PHE A 116 6.45 5.58 -6.94
N GLY A 117 6.77 4.30 -6.84
CA GLY A 117 6.91 3.43 -7.99
C GLY A 117 6.97 1.96 -7.59
N TYR A 118 7.60 1.16 -8.44
CA TYR A 118 7.75 -0.26 -8.18
C TYR A 118 9.01 -0.83 -8.84
N PHE A 119 9.40 -2.01 -8.37
CA PHE A 119 10.40 -2.86 -9.00
C PHE A 119 9.70 -4.06 -9.63
N ALA A 120 10.00 -4.34 -10.89
CA ALA A 120 9.48 -5.53 -11.56
C ALA A 120 10.14 -6.81 -11.00
N GLY A 121 9.33 -7.84 -10.78
CA GLY A 121 9.78 -9.12 -10.24
C GLY A 121 9.66 -9.24 -8.72
N ALA A 122 9.70 -10.47 -8.26
CA ALA A 122 9.67 -10.83 -6.84
C ALA A 122 11.02 -10.56 -6.15
N THR A 123 12.12 -10.59 -6.91
CA THR A 123 13.50 -10.46 -6.41
C THR A 123 14.30 -9.54 -7.33
N GLY A 124 15.43 -9.03 -6.83
CA GLY A 124 16.38 -8.24 -7.63
C GLY A 124 16.99 -7.09 -6.83
N SER A 125 18.13 -6.58 -7.29
CA SER A 125 18.79 -5.45 -6.63
C SER A 125 18.00 -4.15 -6.81
N ILE A 126 17.90 -3.37 -5.72
CA ILE A 126 17.43 -1.98 -5.72
C ILE A 126 18.39 -1.01 -6.45
N GLY A 127 19.62 -1.45 -6.74
CA GLY A 127 20.58 -0.67 -7.52
C GLY A 127 20.22 -0.64 -9.01
N GLY A 128 20.17 0.57 -9.60
CA GLY A 128 20.11 0.75 -11.06
C GLY A 128 18.75 1.24 -11.61
N THR A 129 18.47 0.90 -12.88
CA THR A 129 17.31 1.35 -13.69
C THR A 129 16.03 0.50 -13.50
N ASN A 130 16.00 -0.36 -12.49
CA ASN A 130 14.89 -1.31 -12.29
C ASN A 130 13.69 -0.70 -11.56
N TYR A 131 13.88 0.48 -10.96
CA TYR A 131 12.79 1.26 -10.40
C TYR A 131 11.99 1.92 -11.53
N ILE A 132 10.69 1.65 -11.55
CA ILE A 132 9.74 2.21 -12.51
C ILE A 132 8.90 3.25 -11.74
N PRO A 133 9.17 4.56 -11.93
CA PRO A 133 8.42 5.60 -11.24
C PRO A 133 6.98 5.63 -11.75
N LEU A 134 6.04 5.79 -10.82
CA LEU A 134 4.62 5.94 -11.11
C LEU A 134 4.11 7.35 -10.79
N ILE A 135 4.61 7.95 -9.71
CA ILE A 135 4.21 9.26 -9.20
C ILE A 135 5.44 10.03 -8.74
N ASP A 136 5.64 11.25 -9.28
CA ASP A 136 6.48 12.27 -8.66
C ASP A 136 5.61 13.07 -7.67
N VAL A 137 5.87 12.94 -6.36
CA VAL A 137 5.00 13.50 -5.33
C VAL A 137 5.33 14.97 -5.12
N VAL A 138 4.32 15.84 -5.21
CA VAL A 138 4.47 17.28 -5.02
C VAL A 138 3.67 17.72 -3.80
N GLY A 139 4.35 18.36 -2.85
CA GLY A 139 3.75 18.93 -1.63
C GLY A 139 4.36 18.38 -0.35
N ASN A 140 3.74 18.71 0.79
CA ASN A 140 4.11 18.25 2.13
C ASN A 140 2.87 18.21 3.03
N GLY A 141 2.94 17.46 4.13
CA GLY A 141 1.85 17.13 5.02
C GLY A 141 0.73 16.45 4.24
N TYR A 142 -0.49 16.94 4.42
CA TYR A 142 -1.66 16.48 3.66
C TYR A 142 -1.89 17.25 2.36
N ALA A 143 -1.13 18.31 2.10
CA ALA A 143 -1.24 19.13 0.89
C ALA A 143 -0.34 18.55 -0.20
N VAL A 144 -0.53 17.27 -0.52
CA VAL A 144 0.23 16.53 -1.53
C VAL A 144 -0.62 16.24 -2.75
N THR A 145 0.05 16.06 -3.89
CA THR A 145 -0.58 15.69 -5.16
C THR A 145 0.26 14.63 -5.85
N GLY A 146 -0.41 13.79 -6.64
CA GLY A 146 0.21 12.71 -7.37
C GLY A 146 -0.74 11.53 -7.51
N THR A 147 -1.06 11.16 -8.75
CA THR A 147 -1.95 10.04 -9.05
C THR A 147 -1.41 9.25 -10.23
N ASN A 148 -1.59 7.95 -10.21
CA ASN A 148 -1.24 7.06 -11.32
C ASN A 148 -2.26 5.92 -11.42
N GLN A 149 -2.38 5.29 -12.59
CA GLN A 149 -3.05 4.00 -12.73
C GLN A 149 -2.11 3.01 -13.41
N GLN A 150 -1.87 1.87 -12.76
CA GLN A 150 -0.93 0.85 -13.23
C GLN A 150 -1.59 -0.53 -13.27
N THR A 151 -1.29 -1.28 -14.33
CA THR A 151 -1.65 -2.71 -14.44
C THR A 151 -0.42 -3.57 -14.15
N PHE A 152 -0.54 -4.50 -13.21
CA PHE A 152 0.51 -5.45 -12.89
C PHE A 152 0.17 -6.82 -13.45
N ASN A 153 1.02 -7.34 -14.34
CA ASN A 153 0.84 -8.65 -14.99
C ASN A 153 1.90 -9.67 -14.55
N SER A 154 2.75 -9.30 -13.60
CA SER A 154 3.83 -10.11 -13.06
C SER A 154 4.04 -9.71 -11.61
N PRO A 155 4.69 -10.56 -10.80
CA PRO A 155 5.13 -10.17 -9.48
C PRO A 155 5.92 -8.87 -9.50
N PHE A 156 5.78 -8.09 -8.44
CA PHE A 156 6.47 -6.82 -8.27
C PHE A 156 6.63 -6.49 -6.78
N ARG A 157 7.37 -5.43 -6.50
CA ARG A 157 7.57 -4.88 -5.16
C ARG A 157 7.32 -3.39 -5.23
N PHE A 158 6.53 -2.83 -4.33
CA PHE A 158 6.39 -1.38 -4.30
C PHE A 158 7.70 -0.75 -3.87
N GLY A 159 7.92 0.48 -4.29
CA GLY A 159 9.16 1.18 -4.01
C GLY A 159 8.94 2.66 -3.85
N ARG A 160 9.86 3.25 -3.09
CA ARG A 160 10.00 4.68 -2.94
C ARG A 160 11.39 5.07 -3.39
N ASP A 161 11.48 6.20 -4.06
CA ASP A 161 12.73 6.85 -4.39
C ASP A 161 12.68 8.29 -3.88
N ASN A 162 13.67 8.71 -3.10
CA ASN A 162 13.90 10.11 -2.79
C ASN A 162 15.22 10.60 -3.37
N VAL A 163 15.24 11.91 -3.60
CA VAL A 163 16.49 12.62 -3.88
C VAL A 163 16.83 13.43 -2.64
N ALA A 164 17.70 12.85 -1.80
CA ALA A 164 18.28 13.54 -0.66
C ALA A 164 19.57 14.27 -1.09
N HIS A 165 20.23 14.94 -0.13
CA HIS A 165 21.41 15.76 -0.43
C HIS A 165 22.63 14.95 -0.92
N ASP A 166 22.73 13.70 -0.50
CA ASP A 166 23.83 12.76 -0.76
C ASP A 166 23.53 11.77 -1.89
N GLY A 167 22.34 11.84 -2.50
CA GLY A 167 22.00 11.08 -3.69
C GLY A 167 20.58 10.53 -3.69
N VAL A 168 20.41 9.51 -4.52
CA VAL A 168 19.16 8.78 -4.73
C VAL A 168 19.09 7.67 -3.69
N HIS A 169 18.12 7.72 -2.77
CA HIS A 169 17.85 6.60 -1.86
C HIS A 169 16.58 5.89 -2.28
N ARG A 170 16.79 4.64 -2.71
CA ARG A 170 15.72 3.73 -3.12
C ARG A 170 15.53 2.66 -2.09
N VAL A 171 14.28 2.41 -1.78
CA VAL A 171 13.84 1.31 -0.93
C VAL A 171 12.68 0.59 -1.61
N SER A 172 12.55 -0.70 -1.33
CA SER A 172 11.41 -1.49 -1.79
C SER A 172 10.60 -2.03 -0.61
N SER A 173 9.46 -2.65 -0.90
CA SER A 173 8.68 -3.40 0.08
C SER A 173 9.38 -4.68 0.56
N LEU A 174 10.43 -5.16 -0.13
CA LEU A 174 11.10 -6.42 0.23
C LEU A 174 12.28 -6.16 1.18
N ASP A 175 12.22 -6.69 2.39
CA ASP A 175 13.23 -6.58 3.45
C ASP A 175 14.63 -6.93 2.94
N THR A 176 14.77 -7.97 2.12
CA THR A 176 16.10 -8.40 1.63
C THR A 176 16.72 -7.44 0.62
N ASP A 177 15.94 -6.51 0.06
CA ASP A 177 16.48 -5.42 -0.73
C ASP A 177 17.05 -4.30 0.14
N ASN A 178 16.58 -4.22 1.38
CA ASN A 178 16.85 -3.15 2.32
C ASN A 178 17.73 -3.68 3.47
N ALA A 179 18.10 -2.81 4.42
CA ALA A 179 18.71 -3.28 5.67
C ALA A 179 17.67 -3.72 6.72
N SER A 180 16.42 -3.29 6.53
CA SER A 180 15.27 -3.49 7.40
C SER A 180 14.01 -3.20 6.58
N ASP A 181 12.83 -3.54 7.12
CA ASP A 181 11.56 -3.19 6.50
C ASP A 181 11.43 -1.66 6.30
N GLN A 182 10.91 -1.27 5.14
CA GLN A 182 10.77 0.11 4.70
C GLN A 182 9.33 0.48 4.34
N MET A 183 8.37 -0.44 4.50
CA MET A 183 6.97 -0.21 4.15
C MET A 183 6.03 -0.91 5.13
N ILE A 184 5.06 -0.17 5.66
CA ILE A 184 3.92 -0.74 6.41
C ILE A 184 2.66 -0.66 5.56
N THR A 185 1.90 -1.75 5.51
CA THR A 185 0.65 -1.82 4.75
C THR A 185 -0.57 -1.96 5.66
N TYR A 186 -1.63 -1.22 5.33
CA TYR A 186 -2.97 -1.43 5.88
C TYR A 186 -3.98 -1.78 4.78
N GLU A 187 -4.79 -2.81 4.98
CA GLU A 187 -6.03 -3.02 4.25
C GLU A 187 -7.11 -2.09 4.80
N ILE A 188 -7.67 -1.22 3.96
CA ILE A 188 -8.74 -0.30 4.34
C ILE A 188 -10.08 -0.85 3.86
N THR A 189 -10.98 -1.13 4.80
CA THR A 189 -12.31 -1.70 4.56
C THR A 189 -13.40 -0.68 4.84
N GLY A 190 -14.59 -0.84 4.24
CA GLY A 190 -15.71 0.08 4.45
C GLY A 190 -15.64 1.38 3.66
N VAL A 191 -14.66 1.51 2.76
CA VAL A 191 -14.47 2.68 1.87
C VAL A 191 -14.69 2.32 0.40
N ASN A 192 -14.67 3.32 -0.49
CA ASN A 192 -14.59 3.13 -1.95
C ASN A 192 -15.65 2.22 -2.57
N GLY A 193 -16.84 2.12 -1.96
CA GLY A 193 -17.92 1.24 -2.42
C GLY A 193 -17.61 -0.25 -2.25
N GLY A 194 -16.74 -0.61 -1.30
CA GLY A 194 -16.29 -1.99 -1.07
C GLY A 194 -15.16 -2.45 -1.97
N ARG A 195 -14.58 -1.56 -2.79
CA ARG A 195 -13.37 -1.88 -3.56
C ARG A 195 -12.19 -2.10 -2.63
N LYS A 196 -11.36 -3.10 -2.94
CA LYS A 196 -10.12 -3.38 -2.22
C LYS A 196 -9.25 -2.12 -2.22
N THR A 197 -8.89 -1.69 -1.03
CA THR A 197 -8.13 -0.46 -0.79
C THR A 197 -6.97 -0.78 0.13
N TRP A 198 -5.77 -0.37 -0.26
CA TRP A 198 -4.55 -0.51 0.55
C TRP A 198 -4.00 0.87 0.86
N LEU A 199 -3.42 1.05 2.04
CA LEU A 199 -2.71 2.27 2.41
C LEU A 199 -1.29 1.89 2.79
N LEU A 200 -0.33 2.38 2.02
CA LEU A 200 1.09 2.11 2.16
C LEU A 200 1.77 3.28 2.87
N PHE A 201 2.64 2.97 3.82
CA PHE A 201 3.40 3.90 4.65
C PHE A 201 4.89 3.59 4.50
N PHE A 202 5.68 4.50 3.95
CA PHE A 202 7.12 4.29 3.76
C PHE A 202 7.95 5.12 4.74
N ALA A 203 9.14 4.62 5.10
CA ALA A 203 10.19 5.38 5.78
C ALA A 203 11.13 6.08 4.79
N ASP A 204 11.73 7.22 5.18
CA ASP A 204 12.57 8.09 4.36
C ASP A 204 13.97 7.54 4.10
N THR A 205 14.51 6.76 5.02
CA THR A 205 15.91 6.35 5.03
C THR A 205 16.11 4.97 5.66
N VAL A 206 17.04 4.23 5.07
CA VAL A 206 17.49 2.95 5.64
C VAL A 206 18.24 3.24 6.94
N GLY A 207 17.73 2.73 8.06
CA GLY A 207 18.28 3.04 9.39
C GLY A 207 17.72 4.30 10.03
N GLY A 208 16.64 4.86 9.49
CA GLY A 208 15.93 6.03 10.00
C GLY A 208 15.26 5.81 11.36
N ASP A 209 14.32 6.68 11.70
CA ASP A 209 13.61 6.63 12.98
C ASP A 209 12.44 5.64 13.00
N TYR A 210 12.10 5.01 11.87
CA TYR A 210 11.11 3.93 11.75
C TYR A 210 9.69 4.34 12.17
N ASP A 211 9.28 5.58 11.89
CA ASP A 211 7.90 6.02 12.11
C ASP A 211 6.98 5.82 10.88
N TYR A 212 7.57 5.54 9.71
CA TYR A 212 6.97 5.17 8.43
C TYR A 212 5.95 6.17 7.86
N ASN A 213 6.00 7.45 8.24
CA ASN A 213 5.02 8.45 7.78
C ASN A 213 5.53 9.34 6.62
N ASP A 214 6.74 9.07 6.14
CA ASP A 214 7.46 9.92 5.19
C ASP A 214 6.79 10.01 3.83
N LEU A 215 6.19 8.92 3.38
CA LEU A 215 5.35 8.88 2.18
C LEU A 215 4.17 7.93 2.41
N VAL A 216 2.98 8.43 2.14
CA VAL A 216 1.73 7.67 2.28
C VAL A 216 0.98 7.61 0.94
N ILE A 217 0.75 6.39 0.46
CA ILE A 217 0.08 6.12 -0.82
C ILE A 217 -1.18 5.29 -0.58
N GLU A 218 -2.31 5.75 -1.08
CA GLU A 218 -3.51 4.93 -1.18
C GLU A 218 -3.54 4.22 -2.53
N LEU A 219 -3.81 2.92 -2.50
CA LEU A 219 -4.10 2.10 -3.67
C LEU A 219 -5.57 1.71 -3.65
N VAL A 220 -6.27 1.95 -4.76
CA VAL A 220 -7.64 1.48 -4.95
C VAL A 220 -7.67 0.56 -6.16
N VAL A 221 -8.12 -0.68 -5.95
CA VAL A 221 -8.22 -1.64 -7.05
C VAL A 221 -9.33 -1.21 -8.01
N VAL A 222 -8.97 -1.15 -9.29
CA VAL A 222 -9.86 -0.80 -10.40
C VAL A 222 -10.44 -2.09 -10.97
N PRO A 223 -11.76 -2.29 -10.91
CA PRO A 223 -12.38 -3.45 -11.53
C PRO A 223 -12.12 -3.45 -13.04
N VAL A 224 -11.63 -4.57 -13.56
CA VAL A 224 -11.53 -4.75 -15.01
C VAL A 224 -12.96 -4.86 -15.56
N PRO A 225 -13.34 -4.07 -16.58
CA PRO A 225 -14.69 -4.14 -17.14
C PRO A 225 -15.03 -5.57 -17.60
N ALA A 226 -16.25 -6.04 -17.27
CA ALA A 226 -16.72 -7.39 -17.62
C ALA A 226 -16.65 -7.70 -19.13
N SER A 227 -16.65 -6.67 -19.98
CA SER A 227 -16.50 -6.78 -21.43
C SER A 227 -15.18 -7.41 -21.87
N VAL A 228 -14.10 -7.25 -21.10
CA VAL A 228 -12.80 -7.89 -21.37
C VAL A 228 -12.93 -9.41 -21.29
N TYR A 229 -13.66 -9.91 -20.28
CA TYR A 229 -13.95 -11.34 -20.14
C TYR A 229 -14.97 -11.83 -21.18
N GLY A 230 -15.95 -11.01 -21.54
CA GLY A 230 -16.96 -11.33 -22.55
C GLY A 230 -16.39 -11.51 -23.97
N GLY A 231 -15.39 -10.71 -24.36
CA GLY A 231 -14.73 -10.81 -25.66
C GLY A 231 -13.98 -12.14 -25.87
N MET A 232 -13.36 -12.66 -24.80
CA MET A 232 -12.66 -13.95 -24.83
C MET A 232 -13.62 -15.14 -24.94
N ALA A 233 -14.75 -15.09 -24.24
CA ALA A 233 -15.79 -16.13 -24.35
C ALA A 233 -16.45 -16.14 -25.75
N GLY A 234 -16.65 -14.96 -26.36
CA GLY A 234 -17.23 -14.84 -27.70
C GLY A 234 -16.36 -15.47 -28.81
N LEU A 235 -15.04 -15.36 -28.71
CA LEU A 235 -14.11 -15.94 -29.68
C LEU A 235 -14.03 -17.48 -29.56
N GLY A 236 -14.15 -18.04 -28.35
CA GLY A 236 -14.18 -19.50 -28.14
C GLY A 236 -15.41 -20.19 -28.75
N LEU A 237 -16.57 -19.53 -28.72
CA LEU A 237 -17.81 -20.06 -29.28
C LEU A 237 -17.85 -20.01 -30.82
N LEU A 238 -17.21 -19.01 -31.44
CA LEU A 238 -17.08 -18.95 -32.90
C LEU A 238 -16.13 -20.03 -33.44
N GLY A 239 -15.07 -20.38 -32.71
CA GLY A 239 -14.13 -21.45 -33.09
C GLY A 239 -14.72 -22.85 -33.05
N THR A 240 -15.52 -23.18 -32.03
CA THR A 240 -16.14 -24.50 -31.88
C THR A 240 -17.29 -24.75 -32.87
N GLY A 241 -18.05 -23.70 -33.22
CA GLY A 241 -19.12 -23.78 -34.22
C GLY A 241 -18.60 -24.09 -35.64
N MET A 242 -17.42 -23.58 -36.02
CA MET A 242 -16.85 -23.84 -37.34
C MET A 242 -16.22 -25.25 -37.46
N MET A 243 -15.69 -25.82 -36.37
CA MET A 243 -15.16 -27.20 -36.39
C MET A 243 -16.28 -28.26 -36.44
N ALA A 244 -17.43 -28.01 -35.82
CA ALA A 244 -18.58 -28.93 -35.89
C ALA A 244 -19.17 -29.02 -37.31
N ARG A 245 -19.08 -27.95 -38.11
CA ARG A 245 -19.65 -27.92 -39.47
C ARG A 245 -18.81 -28.66 -40.51
N ARG A 246 -17.49 -28.83 -40.30
CA ARG A 246 -16.61 -29.56 -41.24
C ARG A 246 -16.78 -31.08 -41.22
N ARG A 247 -17.33 -31.68 -40.15
CA ARG A 247 -17.55 -33.14 -40.09
C ARG A 247 -18.81 -33.63 -40.83
N ARG A 248 -19.67 -32.72 -41.30
CA ARG A 248 -20.94 -33.09 -41.96
C ARG A 248 -20.88 -33.14 -43.50
N LEU A 249 -19.74 -32.79 -44.09
CA LEU A 249 -19.54 -32.79 -45.56
C LEU A 249 -18.62 -33.92 -46.05
N ALA A 250 -18.28 -34.88 -45.19
CA ALA A 250 -17.42 -36.03 -45.53
C ALA A 250 -18.16 -37.38 -45.46
N ARG A 251 -19.47 -37.39 -45.73
CA ARG A 251 -20.26 -38.60 -45.96
C ARG A 251 -21.05 -38.46 -47.24
#